data_AF-V8ANP0-F1
#
_entry.id   AF-V8ANP0-F1
#
_cell.length_a   1.000
_cell.length_b   1.000
_cell.length_c   1.000
_cell.angle_alpha   90.00
_cell.angle_beta   90.00
_cell.angle_gamma   90.00
#
_symmetry.space_group_name_H-M   'P 1'
#
loop_
_entity.id
_entity.type
_entity.pdbx_description
1 polymer ?
#
loop_
_entity_poly.entity_id
_entity_poly.type
_entity_poly.pdbx_seq_one_letter_code
_entity_poly.pdbx_strand_id
1 'polypeptide(L)'
;MRDLEEARNSGDEKAILAYEMFIDRLKKFIAQYFGVLNGADALIFTAGIGENDTDARRDIVAGLSWFGMEIDPEKNVRGANGIISTPESRVKVLVIPTDEELVIARDVEAAKNK
;
A
#
# COMPACT_ATOMS: atom_id res chain seq x y z
N MET A 1 8.94 -10.41 -4.04
CA MET A 1 9.14 -9.02 -4.50
C MET A 1 10.60 -8.67 -4.64
N ARG A 2 11.43 -8.77 -3.60
CA ARG A 2 12.88 -8.49 -3.70
C ARG A 2 13.56 -9.14 -4.92
N ASP A 3 13.43 -10.46 -5.08
CA ASP A 3 14.03 -11.17 -6.22
C ASP A 3 13.45 -10.72 -7.57
N LEU A 4 12.16 -10.34 -7.58
CA LEU A 4 11.49 -9.81 -8.77
C LEU A 4 12.02 -8.41 -9.12
N GLU A 5 12.26 -7.56 -8.12
CA GLU A 5 12.85 -6.23 -8.31
C GLU A 5 14.28 -6.33 -8.83
N GLU A 6 15.08 -7.25 -8.29
CA GLU A 6 16.44 -7.51 -8.78
C GLU A 6 16.44 -7.94 -10.24
N ALA A 7 15.57 -8.89 -10.62
CA ALA A 7 15.40 -9.33 -12.00
C ALA A 7 14.86 -8.21 -12.92
N ARG A 8 13.92 -7.39 -12.41
CA ARG A 8 13.42 -6.22 -13.13
C ARG A 8 14.54 -5.22 -13.41
N ASN A 9 15.36 -4.94 -12.41
CA ASN A 9 16.47 -3.99 -12.51
C ASN A 9 17.61 -4.50 -13.41
N SER A 10 17.74 -5.81 -13.60
CA SER A 10 18.66 -6.41 -14.57
C SER A 10 18.07 -6.48 -15.99
N GLY A 11 16.84 -6.02 -16.20
CA GLY A 11 16.20 -5.94 -17.53
C GLY A 11 15.47 -7.21 -17.96
N ASP A 12 15.16 -8.14 -17.04
CA ASP A 12 14.36 -9.32 -17.38
C ASP A 12 12.93 -8.91 -17.77
N GLU A 13 12.57 -9.13 -19.04
CA GLU A 13 11.26 -8.75 -19.61
C GLU A 13 10.09 -9.43 -18.89
N LYS A 14 10.25 -10.68 -18.41
CA LYS A 14 9.20 -11.39 -17.70
C LYS A 14 9.03 -10.83 -16.29
N ALA A 15 10.13 -10.44 -15.65
CA ALA A 15 10.09 -9.79 -14.33
C ALA A 15 9.40 -8.42 -14.42
N ILE A 16 9.72 -7.63 -15.45
CA ILE A 16 9.06 -6.36 -15.74
C ILE A 16 7.56 -6.58 -15.92
N LEU A 17 7.16 -7.49 -16.81
CA LEU A 17 5.74 -7.79 -17.06
C LEU A 17 5.02 -8.26 -15.79
N ALA A 18 5.63 -9.14 -15.00
CA ALA A 18 5.04 -9.62 -13.76
C ALA A 18 4.84 -8.50 -12.73
N TYR A 19 5.79 -7.57 -12.63
CA TYR A 19 5.65 -6.37 -11.80
C TYR A 19 4.51 -5.48 -12.28
N GLU A 20 4.45 -5.18 -13.58
CA GLU A 20 3.39 -4.35 -14.17
C GLU A 20 2.00 -4.95 -13.96
N MET A 21 1.85 -6.27 -14.14
CA MET A 21 0.62 -6.99 -13.86
C MET A 21 0.22 -6.93 -12.39
N PHE A 22 1.20 -7.00 -11.48
CA PHE A 22 0.98 -6.87 -10.04
C PHE A 22 0.43 -5.47 -9.69
N ILE A 23 1.06 -4.42 -10.21
CA ILE A 23 0.64 -3.03 -9.99
C ILE A 23 -0.76 -2.77 -10.60
N ASP A 24 -0.99 -3.21 -11.84
CA ASP A 24 -2.29 -3.06 -12.53
C ASP A 24 -3.42 -3.73 -11.75
N ARG A 25 -3.20 -4.95 -11.26
CA ARG A 25 -4.20 -5.67 -10.47
C ARG A 25 -4.54 -4.92 -9.18
N LEU A 26 -3.55 -4.40 -8.47
CA LEU A 26 -3.79 -3.65 -7.22
C LEU A 26 -4.56 -2.36 -7.48
N LYS A 27 -4.22 -1.61 -8.53
CA LYS A 27 -4.99 -0.41 -8.93
C LYS A 27 -6.46 -0.73 -9.21
N LYS A 28 -6.72 -1.82 -9.94
CA LYS A 28 -8.09 -2.27 -10.23
C LYS A 28 -8.86 -2.62 -8.96
N PHE A 29 -8.23 -3.30 -8.01
CA PHE A 29 -8.86 -3.62 -6.72
C PHE A 29 -9.19 -2.37 -5.89
N ILE A 30 -8.23 -1.43 -5.80
CA ILE A 30 -8.46 -0.16 -5.08
C ILE A 30 -9.62 0.60 -5.74
N ALA A 31 -9.60 0.76 -7.07
CA ALA A 31 -10.66 1.46 -7.80
C ALA A 31 -12.02 0.78 -7.65
N GLN A 32 -12.08 -0.56 -7.67
CA GLN A 32 -13.30 -1.31 -7.45
C GLN A 32 -13.92 -1.00 -6.08
N TYR A 33 -13.12 -1.04 -5.01
CA TYR A 33 -13.62 -0.75 -3.66
C TYR A 33 -13.96 0.72 -3.46
N PHE A 34 -13.25 1.64 -4.11
CA PHE A 34 -13.67 3.04 -4.18
C PHE A 34 -15.06 3.19 -4.82
N GLY A 35 -15.34 2.45 -5.90
CA GLY A 35 -16.65 2.41 -6.52
C GLY A 35 -17.75 1.87 -5.60
N VAL A 36 -17.46 0.80 -4.84
CA VAL A 36 -18.42 0.19 -3.90
C VAL A 36 -18.70 1.09 -2.70
N LEU A 37 -17.66 1.73 -2.15
CA LEU A 37 -17.76 2.58 -0.95
C LEU A 37 -18.22 4.01 -1.24
N ASN A 38 -18.38 4.38 -2.52
CA ASN A 38 -18.60 5.76 -2.97
C ASN A 38 -17.47 6.72 -2.51
N GLY A 39 -16.23 6.25 -2.62
CA GLY A 39 -15.03 6.89 -2.11
C GLY A 39 -14.53 6.31 -0.78
N ALA A 40 -13.37 6.76 -0.35
CA ALA A 40 -12.82 6.43 0.97
C ALA A 40 -11.94 7.58 1.48
N ASP A 41 -11.75 7.67 2.79
CA ASP A 41 -10.91 8.71 3.41
C ASP A 41 -9.41 8.35 3.39
N ALA A 42 -9.09 7.05 3.35
CA ALA A 42 -7.71 6.57 3.39
C ALA A 42 -7.46 5.29 2.59
N LEU A 43 -6.23 5.15 2.11
CA LEU A 43 -5.62 3.92 1.60
C LEU A 43 -4.46 3.54 2.53
N ILE A 44 -4.49 2.31 3.06
CA ILE A 44 -3.49 1.82 4.00
C ILE A 44 -2.67 0.70 3.35
N PHE A 45 -1.35 0.87 3.35
CA PHE A 45 -0.40 -0.19 3.04
C PHE A 45 0.09 -0.85 4.34
N THR A 46 0.16 -2.18 4.32
CA THR A 46 0.62 -3.00 5.45
C THR A 46 1.25 -4.29 4.91
N ALA A 47 1.73 -5.14 5.81
CA ALA A 47 2.43 -6.40 5.54
C ALA A 47 3.72 -6.22 4.71
N GLY A 48 4.40 -7.34 4.41
CA GLY A 48 5.75 -7.34 3.86
C GLY A 48 5.99 -6.39 2.68
N ILE A 49 5.16 -6.45 1.63
CA ILE A 49 5.31 -5.57 0.45
C ILE A 49 4.87 -4.14 0.78
N GLY A 50 3.67 -3.97 1.35
CA GLY A 50 3.12 -2.64 1.62
C GLY A 50 3.98 -1.82 2.58
N GLU A 51 4.67 -2.45 3.53
CA GLU A 51 5.52 -1.76 4.50
C GLU A 51 6.92 -1.43 3.94
N ASN A 52 7.49 -2.31 3.11
CA ASN A 52 8.92 -2.23 2.78
C ASN A 52 9.23 -1.79 1.35
N ASP A 53 8.29 -1.96 0.41
CA ASP A 53 8.50 -1.71 -1.01
C ASP A 53 8.00 -0.30 -1.38
N THR A 54 8.92 0.66 -1.38
CA THR A 54 8.63 2.08 -1.68
C THR A 54 8.20 2.28 -3.13
N ASP A 55 8.78 1.50 -4.05
CA ASP A 55 8.51 1.56 -5.47
C ASP A 55 7.10 1.06 -5.76
N ALA A 56 6.71 -0.08 -5.20
CA ALA A 56 5.36 -0.61 -5.32
C ALA A 56 4.32 0.40 -4.81
N ARG A 57 4.51 1.00 -3.63
CA ARG A 57 3.56 2.02 -3.14
C ARG A 57 3.44 3.21 -4.09
N ARG A 58 4.58 3.75 -4.56
CA ARG A 58 4.61 4.84 -5.54
C ARG A 58 3.85 4.45 -6.80
N ASP A 59 4.18 3.29 -7.37
CA ASP A 59 3.68 2.85 -8.66
C ASP A 59 2.21 2.43 -8.60
N ILE A 60 1.72 1.93 -7.45
CA ILE A 60 0.30 1.67 -7.18
C ILE A 60 -0.49 2.98 -7.11
N VAL A 61 0.00 3.98 -6.38
CA VAL A 61 -0.71 5.26 -6.25
C VAL A 61 -0.60 6.11 -7.52
N ALA A 62 0.47 5.93 -8.31
CA ALA A 62 0.60 6.58 -9.61
C ALA A 62 -0.58 6.22 -10.52
N GLY A 63 -1.34 7.22 -10.98
CA GLY A 63 -2.54 7.01 -11.79
C GLY A 63 -3.85 6.86 -11.01
N LEU A 64 -3.82 7.00 -9.68
CA LEU A 64 -5.01 7.13 -8.82
C LEU A 64 -5.30 8.59 -8.42
N SER A 65 -4.68 9.56 -9.08
CA SER A 65 -4.82 10.99 -8.79
C SER A 65 -6.26 11.50 -8.94
N TRP A 66 -7.07 10.90 -9.82
CA TRP A 66 -8.50 11.22 -9.94
C TRP A 66 -9.29 10.96 -8.64
N PHE A 67 -8.87 9.96 -7.85
CA PHE A 67 -9.45 9.71 -6.54
C PHE A 67 -8.94 10.68 -5.47
N GLY A 68 -8.01 11.59 -5.81
CA GLY A 68 -7.43 12.57 -4.91
C GLY A 68 -6.30 12.01 -4.04
N MET A 69 -5.56 11.00 -4.54
CA MET A 69 -4.39 10.42 -3.87
C MET A 69 -3.09 10.99 -4.46
N GLU A 70 -2.21 11.47 -3.59
CA GLU A 70 -0.87 11.94 -3.94
C GLU A 70 0.13 11.57 -2.84
N ILE A 71 1.21 10.86 -3.20
CA ILE A 71 2.28 10.48 -2.27
C ILE A 71 3.30 11.61 -2.15
N ASP A 72 3.76 11.86 -0.92
CA ASP A 72 4.94 12.66 -0.63
C ASP A 72 6.20 11.76 -0.74
N PRO A 73 7.08 11.98 -1.74
CA PRO A 73 8.26 11.16 -1.94
C PRO A 73 9.22 11.16 -0.75
N GLU A 74 9.27 12.24 0.04
CA GLU A 74 10.15 12.34 1.20
C GLU A 74 9.65 11.49 2.37
N LYS A 75 8.34 11.25 2.45
CA LYS A 75 7.73 10.39 3.47
C LYS A 75 7.62 8.94 3.03
N ASN A 76 7.63 8.67 1.72
CA ASN A 76 7.55 7.32 1.18
C ASN A 76 8.89 6.57 1.25
N VAL A 77 9.36 6.32 2.47
CA VAL A 77 10.62 5.62 2.74
C VAL A 77 10.37 4.20 3.23
N ARG A 78 11.41 3.36 3.17
CA ARG A 78 11.35 2.01 3.73
C ARG A 78 11.23 2.09 5.26
N GLY A 79 10.29 1.34 5.83
CA GLY A 79 10.01 1.41 7.27
C GLY A 79 9.18 2.62 7.71
N ALA A 80 8.56 3.34 6.76
CA ALA A 80 7.60 4.39 7.08
C ALA A 80 6.46 3.84 7.97
N ASN A 81 6.00 4.66 8.90
CA ASN A 81 4.84 4.38 9.75
C ASN A 81 4.04 5.67 9.92
N GLY A 82 2.79 5.68 9.47
CA GLY A 82 1.91 6.84 9.43
C GLY A 82 1.63 7.34 8.02
N ILE A 83 1.25 8.61 7.91
CA ILE A 83 0.83 9.24 6.66
C ILE A 83 2.04 9.48 5.76
N ILE A 84 1.94 8.99 4.52
CA ILE A 84 2.93 9.19 3.45
C ILE A 84 2.39 10.03 2.29
N SER A 85 1.13 10.48 2.35
CA SER A 85 0.56 11.40 1.35
C SER A 85 0.97 12.85 1.57
N THR A 86 0.85 13.66 0.52
CA THR A 86 0.97 15.12 0.63
C THR A 86 -0.15 15.71 1.52
N PRO A 87 0.05 16.91 2.10
CA PRO A 87 -1.02 17.62 2.81
C PRO A 87 -2.29 17.82 1.96
N GLU A 88 -2.12 18.09 0.66
CA GLU A 88 -3.15 18.38 -0.33
C GLU A 88 -3.94 17.14 -0.77
N SER A 89 -3.37 15.95 -0.60
CA SER A 89 -4.04 14.68 -0.88
C SER A 89 -5.35 14.58 -0.11
N ARG A 90 -6.46 14.51 -0.85
CA ARG A 90 -7.83 14.40 -0.32
C ARG A 90 -8.03 13.06 0.37
N VAL A 91 -7.51 11.99 -0.23
CA VAL A 91 -7.45 10.66 0.38
C VAL A 91 -6.09 10.52 1.04
N LYS A 92 -6.05 10.16 2.33
CA LYS A 92 -4.77 9.93 3.01
C LYS A 92 -4.17 8.60 2.60
N VAL A 93 -2.88 8.58 2.31
CA VAL A 93 -2.15 7.35 2.05
C VAL A 93 -1.25 7.08 3.24
N LEU A 94 -1.35 5.89 3.84
CA LEU A 94 -0.62 5.53 5.05
C LEU A 94 0.14 4.23 4.87
N VAL A 95 1.22 4.09 5.65
CA VAL A 95 1.83 2.80 5.95
C VAL A 95 1.57 2.51 7.41
N ILE A 96 0.92 1.38 7.71
CA ILE A 96 0.67 0.94 9.08
C ILE A 96 1.23 -0.47 9.21
N PRO A 97 2.33 -0.66 9.98
CA PRO A 97 2.85 -1.99 10.23
C PRO A 97 1.79 -2.87 10.89
N THR A 98 1.56 -4.06 10.33
CA THR A 98 0.67 -5.04 10.96
C THR A 98 1.41 -5.75 12.10
N ASP A 99 0.69 -6.00 13.19
CA ASP A 99 1.15 -6.82 14.31
C ASP A 99 0.00 -7.78 14.64
N GLU A 100 0.03 -8.94 13.99
CA GLU A 100 -1.04 -9.93 14.05
C GLU A 100 -1.12 -10.54 15.46
N GLU A 101 0.03 -10.74 16.09
CA GLU A 101 0.15 -11.24 17.46
C GLU A 101 -0.50 -10.29 18.47
N LEU A 102 -0.30 -8.97 18.32
CA LEU A 102 -0.93 -7.97 19.17
C LEU A 102 -2.46 -7.93 18.99
N VAL A 103 -2.96 -8.11 17.77
CA VAL A 103 -4.40 -8.23 17.51
C VAL A 103 -4.97 -9.43 18.26
N ILE A 104 -4.34 -10.61 18.14
CA ILE A 104 -4.76 -11.82 18.86
C ILE A 104 -4.74 -11.61 20.37
N ALA A 105 -3.67 -11.01 20.92
CA ALA A 105 -3.56 -10.76 22.35
C ALA A 105 -4.66 -9.83 22.87
N ARG A 106 -4.98 -8.77 22.11
CA ARG A 106 -6.07 -7.83 22.43
C ARG A 106 -7.44 -8.51 22.39
N ASP A 107 -7.69 -9.37 21.40
CA ASP A 107 -8.94 -10.10 21.29
C ASP A 107 -9.13 -11.09 22.45
N VAL A 108 -8.07 -11.81 22.84
CA VAL A 108 -8.09 -12.69 24.02
C VAL A 108 -8.39 -11.90 25.29
N GLU A 109 -7.76 -10.74 25.47
CA GLU A 109 -8.01 -9.90 26.65
C GLU A 109 -9.44 -9.34 26.67
N ALA A 110 -9.94 -8.86 25.53
CA ALA A 110 -11.30 -8.36 25.40
C ALA A 110 -12.35 -9.45 25.68
N ALA A 111 -12.07 -10.70 25.30
CA ALA A 111 -12.96 -11.84 25.54
C ALA A 111 -13.06 -12.23 27.02
N LYS A 112 -12.07 -11.91 27.86
CA LYS A 112 -12.13 -12.17 29.32
C LYS A 112 -13.18 -11.33 30.05
N ASN A 113 -13.53 -10.18 29.50
CA ASN A 113 -14.47 -9.22 30.10
C ASN A 113 -15.91 -9.38 29.58
N LYS A 114 -16.20 -10.48 28.86
CA LYS A 114 -17.55 -10.90 28.46
C LYS A 114 -18.03 -12.03 29.36
#